data_AF-A0A662VPH7-F1
#
_entry.id   AF-A0A662VPH7-F1
#
_cell.length_a   1.000
_cell.length_b   1.000
_cell.length_c   1.000
_cell.angle_alpha   90.00
_cell.angle_beta   90.00
_cell.angle_gamma   90.00
#
_symmetry.space_group_name_H-M   'P 1'
#
loop_
_entity.id
_entity.type
_entity.pdbx_description
1 polymer ?
#
loop_
_entity_poly.entity_id
_entity_poly.type
_entity_poly.pdbx_seq_one_letter_code
_entity_poly.pdbx_strand_id
1 'polypeptide(L)'
;MKPKYKIVLALLWILIVLYPNPFVLFKSVERLSNPPLDCPLDVNSLPSDPKKIEKFVVNYVRYDYDFRVYRVPWYIPEPKEVVKVRKGDCKSRAILLASILKEKGIPFSFKASPIHFWVEYEGKEKTEFVKKFENASAAIYSDGKWELPKIVDIKEYFRVWKEVLWDAMPVLRKLMLIGGLILITIDVRNLRKLKALIENAIK
;
A
#
# COMPACT_ATOMS: atom_id res chain seq x y z
N MET A 1 -17.93 14.24 -25.73
CA MET A 1 -18.23 13.27 -24.65
C MET A 1 -18.91 14.00 -23.48
N LYS A 2 -20.04 13.51 -22.95
CA LYS A 2 -20.69 14.12 -21.78
C LYS A 2 -19.74 14.08 -20.56
N PRO A 3 -19.77 15.06 -19.64
CA PRO A 3 -18.85 15.13 -18.50
C PRO A 3 -18.77 13.84 -17.67
N LYS A 4 -19.90 13.19 -17.41
CA LYS A 4 -19.96 11.93 -16.66
C LYS A 4 -19.09 10.81 -17.26
N TYR A 5 -19.00 10.72 -18.58
CA TYR A 5 -18.19 9.69 -19.24
C TYR A 5 -16.69 10.01 -19.15
N LYS A 6 -16.31 11.31 -19.15
CA LYS A 6 -14.91 11.72 -18.90
C LYS A 6 -14.46 11.34 -17.49
N ILE A 7 -15.33 11.50 -16.50
CA ILE A 7 -15.05 11.12 -15.11
C ILE A 7 -14.85 9.61 -15.01
N VAL A 8 -15.77 8.80 -15.54
CA VAL A 8 -15.64 7.33 -15.54
C VAL A 8 -14.36 6.89 -16.25
N LEU A 9 -14.06 7.46 -17.42
CA LEU A 9 -12.85 7.14 -18.16
C LEU A 9 -11.58 7.53 -17.39
N ALA A 10 -11.58 8.67 -16.70
CA ALA A 10 -10.47 9.11 -15.86
C ALA A 10 -10.25 8.15 -14.68
N LEU A 11 -11.33 7.72 -14.01
CA LEU A 11 -11.24 6.74 -12.92
C LEU A 11 -10.71 5.39 -13.40
N LEU A 12 -11.19 4.89 -14.54
CA LEU A 12 -10.68 3.67 -15.15
C LEU A 12 -9.21 3.80 -15.56
N TRP A 13 -8.81 4.95 -16.10
CA TRP A 13 -7.43 5.24 -16.46
C TRP A 13 -6.52 5.21 -15.23
N ILE A 14 -6.93 5.90 -14.15
CA ILE A 14 -6.21 5.88 -12.87
C ILE A 14 -6.07 4.43 -12.38
N LEU A 15 -7.17 3.65 -12.38
CA LEU A 15 -7.14 2.26 -11.93
C LEU A 15 -6.16 1.42 -12.74
N ILE A 16 -6.19 1.48 -14.08
CA ILE A 16 -5.32 0.66 -14.95
C ILE A 16 -3.85 1.10 -14.84
N VAL A 17 -3.58 2.39 -14.68
CA VAL A 17 -2.21 2.90 -14.50
C VAL A 17 -1.65 2.46 -13.15
N LEU A 18 -2.45 2.51 -12.08
CA LEU A 18 -2.01 2.09 -10.74
C LEU A 18 -1.96 0.55 -10.59
N TYR A 19 -2.92 -0.14 -11.20
CA TYR A 19 -3.09 -1.59 -11.17
C TYR A 19 -3.31 -2.13 -12.59
N PRO A 20 -2.23 -2.44 -13.33
CA PRO A 20 -2.34 -3.07 -14.66
C PRO A 20 -3.17 -4.34 -14.64
N ASN A 21 -3.08 -5.07 -13.53
CA ASN A 21 -3.95 -6.17 -13.20
C ASN A 21 -4.81 -5.75 -11.99
N PRO A 22 -6.07 -5.32 -12.18
CA PRO A 22 -6.94 -4.87 -11.10
C PRO A 22 -7.28 -5.98 -10.10
N PHE A 23 -7.16 -7.26 -10.47
CA PHE A 23 -7.35 -8.39 -9.56
C PHE A 23 -6.37 -8.39 -8.39
N VAL A 24 -5.19 -7.76 -8.55
CA VAL A 24 -4.21 -7.61 -7.46
C VAL A 24 -4.76 -6.78 -6.31
N LEU A 25 -5.56 -5.75 -6.60
CA LEU A 25 -6.21 -4.93 -5.59
C LEU A 25 -7.24 -5.75 -4.81
N PHE A 26 -8.13 -6.46 -5.53
CA PHE A 26 -9.14 -7.32 -4.91
C PHE A 26 -8.51 -8.40 -4.02
N LYS A 27 -7.46 -9.06 -4.53
CA LYS A 27 -6.69 -10.06 -3.76
C LYS A 27 -6.07 -9.46 -2.49
N SER A 28 -5.59 -8.23 -2.56
CA SER A 28 -5.00 -7.56 -1.40
C SER A 28 -6.06 -7.17 -0.36
N VAL A 29 -7.25 -6.77 -0.80
CA VAL A 29 -8.39 -6.52 0.10
C VAL A 29 -8.87 -7.80 0.77
N GLU A 30 -8.97 -8.90 0.02
CA GLU A 30 -9.28 -10.23 0.56
C GLU A 30 -8.26 -10.63 1.63
N ARG A 31 -6.95 -10.52 1.31
CA ARG A 31 -5.85 -10.82 2.23
C ARG A 31 -5.78 -9.88 3.44
N LEU A 32 -6.38 -8.70 3.37
CA LEU A 32 -6.49 -7.85 4.57
C LEU A 32 -7.44 -8.48 5.58
N SER A 33 -8.57 -9.00 5.12
CA SER A 33 -9.59 -9.63 5.97
C SER A 33 -9.25 -11.08 6.34
N ASN A 34 -8.47 -11.76 5.50
CA ASN A 34 -7.94 -13.10 5.76
C ASN A 34 -6.42 -13.13 5.49
N PRO A 35 -5.59 -12.65 6.42
CA PRO A 35 -4.14 -12.59 6.24
C PRO A 35 -3.53 -13.96 5.95
N PRO A 36 -2.69 -14.09 4.91
CA PRO A 36 -1.98 -15.33 4.63
C PRO A 36 -0.85 -15.50 5.65
N LEU A 37 -1.00 -16.41 6.61
CA LEU A 37 -0.06 -16.58 7.73
C LEU A 37 0.71 -17.90 7.71
N ASP A 38 0.80 -18.54 6.55
CA ASP A 38 1.58 -19.78 6.40
C ASP A 38 3.08 -19.45 6.35
N CYS A 39 3.82 -19.89 7.38
CA CYS A 39 5.22 -19.56 7.55
C CYS A 39 6.11 -20.39 6.61
N PRO A 40 6.95 -19.77 5.75
CA PRO A 40 7.82 -20.49 4.83
C PRO A 40 9.23 -20.73 5.40
N LEU A 41 9.51 -20.28 6.62
CA LEU A 41 10.81 -20.40 7.28
C LEU A 41 10.78 -21.57 8.27
N ASP A 42 11.92 -22.21 8.48
CA ASP A 42 12.11 -23.09 9.63
C ASP A 42 12.13 -22.25 10.91
N VAL A 43 11.03 -22.26 11.66
CA VAL A 43 10.93 -21.46 12.88
C VAL A 43 11.77 -22.01 14.02
N ASN A 44 12.22 -23.28 13.97
CA ASN A 44 13.05 -23.86 15.01
C ASN A 44 14.44 -23.22 15.06
N SER A 45 14.93 -22.69 13.94
CA SER A 45 16.19 -21.94 13.89
C SER A 45 16.07 -20.48 14.34
N LEU A 46 14.85 -19.99 14.62
CA LEU A 46 14.59 -18.60 15.04
C LEU A 46 14.47 -18.47 16.56
N PRO A 47 14.78 -17.30 17.13
CA PRO A 47 14.60 -17.03 18.57
C PRO A 47 13.17 -17.32 19.04
N SER A 48 13.01 -17.70 20.31
CA SER A 48 11.68 -17.89 20.92
C SER A 48 11.07 -16.59 21.46
N ASP A 49 11.90 -15.58 21.72
CA ASP A 49 11.44 -14.26 22.20
C ASP A 49 10.83 -13.45 21.04
N PRO A 50 9.55 -13.05 21.10
CA PRO A 50 8.89 -12.32 20.03
C PRO A 50 9.56 -10.99 19.68
N LYS A 51 10.23 -10.33 20.62
CA LYS A 51 11.01 -9.11 20.35
C LYS A 51 12.21 -9.38 19.45
N LYS A 52 12.90 -10.49 19.71
CA LYS A 52 14.04 -10.92 18.89
C LYS A 52 13.56 -11.38 17.51
N ILE A 53 12.38 -11.97 17.40
CA ILE A 53 11.76 -12.31 16.11
C ILE A 53 11.40 -11.03 15.33
N GLU A 54 10.76 -10.05 15.96
CA GLU A 54 10.44 -8.77 15.29
C GLU A 54 11.72 -8.08 14.79
N LYS A 55 12.76 -8.01 15.63
CA LYS A 55 14.08 -7.48 15.23
C LYS A 55 14.70 -8.28 14.09
N PHE A 56 14.59 -9.61 14.11
CA PHE A 56 15.02 -10.46 13.00
C PHE A 56 14.28 -10.08 11.71
N VAL A 57 12.94 -9.97 11.73
CA VAL A 57 12.13 -9.61 10.55
C VAL A 57 12.50 -8.23 10.02
N VAL A 58 12.70 -7.24 10.89
CA VAL A 58 13.12 -5.89 10.50
C VAL A 58 14.47 -5.89 9.77
N ASN A 59 15.41 -6.72 10.23
CA ASN A 59 16.73 -6.87 9.60
C ASN A 59 16.69 -7.73 8.33
N TYR A 60 15.83 -8.75 8.31
CA TYR A 60 15.70 -9.70 7.21
C TYR A 60 14.98 -9.10 6.00
N VAL A 61 13.94 -8.30 6.24
CA VAL A 61 13.15 -7.62 5.21
C VAL A 61 13.55 -6.16 5.14
N ARG A 62 14.33 -5.80 4.11
CA ARG A 62 14.72 -4.40 3.88
C ARG A 62 13.49 -3.56 3.52
N TYR A 63 13.34 -2.42 4.20
CA TYR A 63 12.19 -1.54 3.96
C TYR A 63 12.19 -1.00 2.53
N ASP A 64 11.10 -1.20 1.80
CA ASP A 64 10.87 -0.64 0.47
C ASP A 64 9.37 -0.60 0.13
N TYR A 65 8.91 0.33 -0.69
CA TYR A 65 7.47 0.51 -0.98
C TYR A 65 6.98 -0.45 -2.09
N ASP A 66 5.70 -0.80 -2.04
CA ASP A 66 5.07 -1.77 -2.95
C ASP A 66 5.26 -1.42 -4.43
N PHE A 67 5.30 -0.15 -4.81
CA PHE A 67 5.56 0.21 -6.20
C PHE A 67 6.90 -0.31 -6.72
N ARG A 68 7.94 -0.34 -5.88
CA ARG A 68 9.28 -0.80 -6.25
C ARG A 68 9.44 -2.31 -6.11
N VAL A 69 8.66 -2.92 -5.23
CA VAL A 69 8.73 -4.37 -4.96
C VAL A 69 7.73 -5.16 -5.81
N TYR A 70 6.46 -4.76 -5.79
CA TYR A 70 5.32 -5.47 -6.39
C TYR A 70 4.70 -4.73 -7.60
N ARG A 71 5.23 -3.56 -7.97
CA ARG A 71 4.81 -2.75 -9.14
C ARG A 71 3.40 -2.16 -9.07
N VAL A 72 2.81 -2.10 -7.88
CA VAL A 72 1.49 -1.53 -7.59
C VAL A 72 1.58 -0.67 -6.32
N PRO A 73 0.69 0.31 -6.11
CA PRO A 73 0.79 1.21 -4.95
C PRO A 73 0.52 0.53 -3.61
N TRP A 74 -0.27 -0.53 -3.60
CA TRP A 74 -0.68 -1.22 -2.39
C TRP A 74 -0.89 -2.71 -2.67
N TYR A 75 -0.16 -3.57 -1.95
CA TYR A 75 -0.25 -5.02 -2.07
C TYR A 75 -0.02 -5.69 -0.71
N ILE A 76 -0.88 -6.64 -0.34
CA ILE A 76 -0.62 -7.52 0.81
C ILE A 76 0.00 -8.82 0.28
N PRO A 77 1.30 -9.05 0.48
CA PRO A 77 1.98 -10.24 -0.01
C PRO A 77 1.70 -11.47 0.86
N GLU A 78 1.98 -12.65 0.34
CA GLU A 78 2.17 -13.86 1.13
C GLU A 78 3.56 -13.90 1.78
N PRO A 79 3.72 -14.53 2.95
CA PRO A 79 5.03 -14.72 3.61
C PRO A 79 6.11 -15.28 2.67
N LYS A 80 5.78 -16.25 1.82
CA LYS A 80 6.72 -16.82 0.83
C LYS A 80 7.19 -15.80 -0.21
N GLU A 81 6.34 -14.85 -0.60
CA GLU A 81 6.72 -13.75 -1.51
C GLU A 81 7.71 -12.83 -0.80
N VAL A 82 7.45 -12.50 0.47
CA VAL A 82 8.34 -11.66 1.31
C VAL A 82 9.70 -12.33 1.49
N VAL A 83 9.74 -13.62 1.79
CA VAL A 83 11.01 -14.38 1.96
C VAL A 83 11.81 -14.47 0.67
N LYS A 84 11.13 -14.60 -0.48
CA LYS A 84 11.77 -14.62 -1.79
C LYS A 84 12.41 -13.27 -2.14
N VAL A 85 11.71 -12.16 -1.89
CA VAL A 85 12.15 -10.82 -2.34
C VAL A 85 13.01 -10.11 -1.28
N ARG A 86 12.84 -10.44 0.00
CA ARG A 86 13.51 -9.84 1.18
C ARG A 86 13.42 -8.31 1.22
N LYS A 87 12.40 -7.75 0.58
CA LYS A 87 12.09 -6.32 0.57
C LYS A 87 10.59 -6.11 0.69
N GLY A 88 10.21 -5.01 1.31
CA GLY A 88 8.81 -4.62 1.45
C GLY A 88 8.61 -3.68 2.62
N ASP A 89 7.42 -3.11 2.72
CA ASP A 89 7.10 -2.11 3.74
C ASP A 89 6.50 -2.73 5.01
N CYS A 90 5.80 -1.92 5.80
CA CYS A 90 5.13 -2.35 7.03
C CYS A 90 4.24 -3.60 6.83
N LYS A 91 3.54 -3.72 5.69
CA LYS A 91 2.67 -4.88 5.39
C LYS A 91 3.48 -6.16 5.26
N SER A 92 4.56 -6.10 4.49
CA SER A 92 5.43 -7.25 4.24
C SER A 92 6.07 -7.75 5.55
N ARG A 93 6.54 -6.81 6.39
CA ARG A 93 7.11 -7.14 7.70
C ARG A 93 6.07 -7.70 8.65
N ALA A 94 4.88 -7.09 8.73
CA ALA A 94 3.81 -7.53 9.61
C ALA A 94 3.31 -8.94 9.25
N ILE A 95 3.07 -9.22 7.96
CA ILE A 95 2.64 -10.55 7.50
C ILE A 95 3.69 -11.61 7.86
N LEU A 96 4.97 -11.34 7.60
CA LEU A 96 6.02 -12.31 7.90
C LEU A 96 6.15 -12.53 9.41
N LEU A 97 6.14 -11.47 10.22
CA LEU A 97 6.18 -11.56 11.67
C LEU A 97 5.00 -12.38 12.21
N ALA A 98 3.77 -12.05 11.80
CA ALA A 98 2.58 -12.79 12.21
C ALA A 98 2.65 -14.27 11.83
N SER A 99 3.15 -14.61 10.63
CA SER A 99 3.32 -16.01 10.23
C SER A 99 4.30 -16.78 11.12
N ILE A 100 5.42 -16.16 11.51
CA ILE A 100 6.41 -16.79 12.40
C ILE A 100 5.85 -16.97 13.81
N LEU A 101 5.15 -15.96 14.35
CA LEU A 101 4.55 -16.04 15.68
C LEU A 101 3.45 -17.11 15.73
N LYS A 102 2.61 -17.19 14.69
CA LYS A 102 1.58 -18.22 14.53
C LYS A 102 2.19 -19.62 14.57
N GLU A 103 3.22 -19.86 13.75
CA GLU A 103 3.89 -21.17 13.67
C GLU A 103 4.58 -21.55 14.98
N LYS A 104 5.10 -20.58 15.74
CA LYS A 104 5.66 -20.79 17.08
C LYS A 104 4.62 -20.91 18.19
N GLY A 105 3.33 -20.77 17.89
CA GLY A 105 2.26 -20.77 18.90
C GLY A 105 2.30 -19.58 19.86
N ILE A 106 2.95 -18.47 19.47
CA ILE A 106 3.02 -17.26 20.28
C ILE A 106 1.74 -16.43 20.03
N PRO A 107 0.97 -16.04 21.06
CA PRO A 107 -0.21 -15.20 20.88
C PRO A 107 0.14 -13.83 20.30
N PHE A 108 -0.63 -13.40 19.31
CA PHE A 108 -0.49 -12.07 18.70
C PHE A 108 -1.85 -11.57 18.18
N SER A 109 -1.89 -10.29 17.83
CA SER A 109 -3.00 -9.65 17.14
C SER A 109 -2.48 -8.87 15.94
N PHE A 110 -3.04 -9.12 14.75
CA PHE A 110 -2.69 -8.43 13.52
C PHE A 110 -3.56 -7.18 13.36
N LYS A 111 -2.91 -6.03 13.25
CA LYS A 111 -3.57 -4.73 13.21
C LYS A 111 -3.15 -3.92 11.99
N ALA A 112 -4.09 -3.14 11.47
CA ALA A 112 -3.82 -2.20 10.39
C ALA A 112 -4.54 -0.87 10.61
N SER A 113 -3.91 0.20 10.15
CA SER A 113 -4.42 1.56 10.01
C SER A 113 -4.31 1.99 8.53
N PRO A 114 -4.89 3.12 8.12
CA PRO A 114 -4.76 3.59 6.73
C PRO A 114 -3.32 3.84 6.28
N ILE A 115 -2.36 3.98 7.21
CA ILE A 115 -0.97 4.31 6.90
C ILE A 115 0.05 3.31 7.46
N HIS A 116 -0.37 2.33 8.26
CA HIS A 116 0.56 1.42 8.94
C HIS A 116 -0.04 0.04 9.23
N PHE A 117 0.80 -0.98 9.27
CA PHE A 117 0.44 -2.37 9.55
C PHE A 117 1.43 -2.92 10.57
N TRP A 118 0.91 -3.57 11.61
CA TRP A 118 1.75 -4.07 12.69
C TRP A 118 1.15 -5.31 13.35
N VAL A 119 2.01 -5.97 14.14
CA VAL A 119 1.63 -7.10 14.98
C VAL A 119 1.79 -6.68 16.43
N GLU A 120 0.72 -6.85 17.20
CA GLU A 120 0.70 -6.69 18.65
C GLU A 120 0.98 -8.04 19.30
N TYR A 121 1.84 -8.07 20.32
CA TYR A 121 2.13 -9.27 21.10
C TYR A 121 2.55 -8.87 22.52
N GLU A 122 2.53 -9.83 23.45
CA GLU A 122 2.83 -9.55 24.84
C GLU A 122 4.25 -9.00 25.04
N GLY A 123 4.35 -7.90 25.79
CA GLY A 123 5.62 -7.28 26.12
C GLY A 123 6.22 -6.40 25.01
N LYS A 124 5.54 -6.17 23.88
CA LYS A 124 6.01 -5.30 22.78
C LYS A 124 6.50 -3.93 23.28
N GLU A 125 7.62 -3.47 22.71
CA GLU A 125 8.27 -2.22 23.13
C GLU A 125 7.42 -0.99 22.78
N LYS A 126 7.13 -0.16 23.79
CA LYS A 126 6.33 1.06 23.64
C LYS A 126 7.19 2.26 23.27
N THR A 127 7.78 2.24 22.08
CA THR A 127 8.49 3.40 21.53
C THR A 127 7.53 4.56 21.25
N GLU A 128 8.03 5.78 21.09
CA GLU A 128 7.18 6.94 20.74
C GLU A 128 6.43 6.75 19.42
N PHE A 129 7.05 6.08 18.44
CA PHE A 129 6.38 5.70 17.19
C PHE A 129 5.22 4.73 17.44
N VAL A 130 5.45 3.67 18.22
CA VAL A 130 4.44 2.66 18.56
C VAL A 130 3.27 3.32 19.30
N LYS A 131 3.56 4.19 20.29
CA LYS A 131 2.51 4.94 21.01
C LYS A 131 1.66 5.79 20.07
N LYS A 132 2.29 6.47 19.09
CA LYS A 132 1.60 7.38 18.18
C LYS A 132 0.82 6.66 17.08
N PHE A 133 1.35 5.57 16.52
CA PHE A 133 0.82 4.95 15.29
C PHE A 133 0.38 3.49 15.41
N GLU A 134 0.79 2.78 16.47
CA GLU A 134 0.43 1.37 16.74
C GLU A 134 -0.50 1.28 17.95
N ASN A 135 -1.52 2.15 18.01
CA ASN A 135 -2.49 2.15 19.10
C ASN A 135 -3.90 1.80 18.60
N ALA A 136 -4.77 1.41 19.54
CA ALA A 136 -6.14 1.01 19.23
C ALA A 136 -6.96 2.12 18.54
N SER A 137 -6.69 3.40 18.83
CA SER A 137 -7.40 4.51 18.17
C SER A 137 -7.00 4.71 16.71
N ALA A 138 -5.81 4.23 16.31
CA ALA A 138 -5.34 4.28 14.93
C ALA A 138 -5.76 3.03 14.12
N ALA A 139 -6.08 1.92 14.77
CA ALA A 139 -6.45 0.68 14.10
C ALA A 139 -7.84 0.82 13.44
N ILE A 140 -7.92 0.47 12.15
CA ILE A 140 -9.18 0.28 11.41
C ILE A 140 -9.48 -1.20 11.21
N TYR A 141 -8.49 -2.06 11.44
CA TYR A 141 -8.59 -3.50 11.33
C TYR A 141 -7.85 -4.14 12.50
N SER A 142 -8.51 -5.10 13.17
CA SER A 142 -7.91 -5.96 14.20
C SER A 142 -8.52 -7.35 14.10
N ASP A 143 -7.74 -8.34 13.69
CA ASP A 143 -8.12 -9.77 13.66
C ASP A 143 -9.52 -10.06 13.09
N GLY A 144 -9.83 -9.48 11.93
CA GLY A 144 -11.10 -9.68 11.21
C GLY A 144 -12.20 -8.67 11.57
N LYS A 145 -11.98 -7.79 12.56
CA LYS A 145 -12.93 -6.74 12.93
C LYS A 145 -12.52 -5.40 12.35
N TRP A 146 -13.51 -4.68 11.80
CA TRP A 146 -13.34 -3.36 11.22
C TRP A 146 -13.83 -2.27 12.17
N GLU A 147 -13.04 -1.21 12.32
CA GLU A 147 -13.35 -0.04 13.12
C GLU A 147 -13.20 1.24 12.30
N LEU A 148 -13.96 2.29 12.65
CA LEU A 148 -13.86 3.57 11.97
C LEU A 148 -12.55 4.28 12.34
N PRO A 149 -11.80 4.82 11.35
CA PRO A 149 -10.55 5.51 11.63
C PRO A 149 -10.78 6.75 12.45
N LYS A 150 -10.04 6.91 13.56
CA LYS A 150 -9.82 8.23 14.16
C LYS A 150 -8.55 8.80 13.54
N ILE A 151 -8.71 9.76 12.63
CA ILE A 151 -7.57 10.44 12.02
C ILE A 151 -6.90 11.30 13.10
N VAL A 152 -5.75 10.84 13.56
CA VAL A 152 -4.99 11.47 14.64
C VAL A 152 -4.02 12.56 14.15
N ASP A 153 -3.56 12.50 12.90
CA ASP A 153 -2.57 13.42 12.36
C ASP A 153 -2.66 13.53 10.81
N ILE A 154 -3.43 14.51 10.31
CA ILE A 154 -3.67 14.70 8.87
C ILE A 154 -2.36 14.97 8.10
N LYS A 155 -1.44 15.74 8.69
CA LYS A 155 -0.18 16.11 8.04
C LYS A 155 0.68 14.88 7.80
N GLU A 156 0.76 14.01 8.80
CA GLU A 156 1.49 12.76 8.68
C GLU A 156 0.84 11.81 7.67
N TYR A 157 -0.49 11.71 7.69
CA TYR A 157 -1.22 10.93 6.69
C TYR A 157 -0.85 11.39 5.28
N PHE A 158 -0.95 12.69 5.01
CA PHE A 158 -0.59 13.23 3.70
C PHE A 158 0.87 12.91 3.33
N ARG A 159 1.81 13.03 4.29
CA ARG A 159 3.22 12.67 4.07
C ARG A 159 3.38 11.21 3.66
N VAL A 160 2.81 10.27 4.42
CA VAL A 160 2.90 8.83 4.11
C VAL A 160 2.22 8.50 2.78
N TRP A 161 1.03 9.04 2.52
CA TRP A 161 0.33 8.83 1.26
C TRP A 161 1.11 9.38 0.06
N LYS A 162 1.74 10.54 0.20
CA LYS A 162 2.65 11.08 -0.83
C LYS A 162 3.83 10.15 -1.06
N GLU A 163 4.48 9.68 0.00
CA GLU A 163 5.63 8.77 -0.11
C GLU A 163 5.26 7.47 -0.84
N VAL A 164 4.15 6.85 -0.41
CA VAL A 164 3.68 5.55 -0.93
C VAL A 164 3.11 5.68 -2.35
N LEU A 165 2.24 6.67 -2.61
CA LEU A 165 1.56 6.79 -3.89
C LEU A 165 2.34 7.57 -4.93
N TRP A 166 3.11 8.59 -4.53
CA TRP A 166 3.77 9.50 -5.47
C TRP A 166 5.27 9.30 -5.52
N ASP A 167 5.97 9.39 -4.39
CA ASP A 167 7.44 9.38 -4.41
C ASP A 167 7.97 8.00 -4.81
N ALA A 168 7.29 6.92 -4.39
CA ALA A 168 7.61 5.56 -4.81
C ALA A 168 7.21 5.21 -6.25
N MET A 169 6.30 5.96 -6.85
CA MET A 169 5.77 5.66 -8.18
C MET A 169 6.86 5.81 -9.25
N PRO A 170 7.06 4.80 -10.13
CA PRO A 170 7.99 4.91 -11.26
C PRO A 170 7.67 6.10 -12.17
N VAL A 171 8.70 6.77 -12.70
CA VAL A 171 8.53 7.96 -13.58
C VAL A 171 7.59 7.67 -14.75
N LEU A 172 7.75 6.52 -15.39
CA LEU A 172 6.88 6.11 -16.50
C LEU A 172 5.39 6.05 -16.09
N ARG A 173 5.09 5.56 -14.88
CA ARG A 173 3.72 5.52 -14.35
C ARG A 173 3.16 6.92 -14.13
N LYS A 174 3.97 7.85 -13.61
CA LYS A 174 3.58 9.27 -13.45
C LYS A 174 3.25 9.90 -14.79
N LEU A 175 4.10 9.69 -15.80
CA LEU A 175 3.89 10.20 -17.15
C LEU A 175 2.61 9.64 -17.78
N MET A 176 2.36 8.33 -17.66
CA MET A 176 1.12 7.71 -18.14
C MET A 176 -0.11 8.28 -17.41
N LEU A 177 -0.03 8.42 -16.08
CA LEU A 177 -1.13 8.93 -15.27
C LEU A 177 -1.51 10.36 -15.70
N ILE A 178 -0.54 11.28 -15.69
CA ILE A 178 -0.76 12.68 -16.05
C ILE A 178 -1.17 12.80 -17.52
N GLY A 179 -0.44 12.15 -18.42
CA GLY A 179 -0.66 12.22 -19.86
C GLY A 179 -2.05 11.74 -20.26
N GLY A 180 -2.49 10.59 -19.74
CA GLY A 180 -3.83 10.10 -20.06
C GLY A 180 -4.95 10.95 -19.47
N LEU A 181 -4.78 11.52 -18.26
CA LEU A 181 -5.77 12.44 -17.70
C LEU A 181 -5.89 13.73 -18.54
N ILE A 182 -4.76 14.27 -19.04
CA ILE A 182 -4.76 15.40 -19.97
C ILE A 182 -5.52 15.02 -21.27
N LEU A 183 -5.23 13.86 -21.86
CA LEU A 183 -5.90 13.40 -23.08
C LEU A 183 -7.41 13.20 -22.91
N ILE A 184 -7.85 12.67 -21.76
CA ILE A 184 -9.27 12.47 -21.44
C ILE A 184 -10.02 13.79 -21.27
N THR A 185 -9.34 14.81 -20.73
CA THR A 185 -9.94 16.10 -20.43
C THR A 185 -9.99 17.04 -21.64
N ILE A 186 -8.97 17.02 -22.49
CA ILE A 186 -8.91 17.80 -23.74
C ILE A 186 -10.18 17.58 -24.58
N ASP A 187 -10.83 18.67 -24.98
CA ASP A 187 -11.87 18.63 -26.01
C ASP A 187 -11.23 18.93 -27.37
N VAL A 188 -11.10 17.90 -28.20
CA VAL A 188 -10.52 17.99 -29.55
C VAL A 188 -11.23 19.05 -30.40
N ARG A 189 -12.50 19.36 -30.12
CA ARG A 189 -13.24 20.42 -30.80
C ARG A 189 -12.69 21.82 -30.50
N ASN A 190 -12.20 22.06 -29.28
CA ASN A 190 -11.58 23.33 -28.91
C ASN A 190 -10.19 23.49 -29.55
N LEU A 191 -9.43 22.39 -29.70
CA LEU A 191 -8.15 22.41 -30.41
C LEU A 191 -8.32 22.74 -31.90
N ARG A 192 -9.37 22.22 -32.55
CA ARG A 192 -9.67 22.55 -33.96
C ARG A 192 -10.08 24.02 -34.12
N LYS A 193 -10.86 24.57 -33.18
CA LYS A 193 -11.21 26.00 -33.18
C LYS A 193 -9.99 26.90 -32.99
N LEU A 194 -9.11 26.56 -32.04
CA LEU A 194 -7.87 27.31 -31.81
C LEU A 194 -6.96 27.28 -33.04
N LYS A 195 -6.80 26.10 -33.67
CA LYS A 195 -6.03 25.95 -34.91
C LYS A 195 -6.60 26.84 -36.04
N ALA A 196 -7.92 26.84 -36.24
CA ALA A 196 -8.57 27.67 -37.24
C ALA A 196 -8.41 29.19 -36.96
N LEU A 197 -8.44 29.60 -35.69
CA LEU A 197 -8.20 31.00 -35.30
C LEU A 197 -6.76 31.44 -35.57
N ILE A 198 -5.77 30.58 -35.29
CA ILE A 198 -4.36 30.85 -35.58
C ILE A 198 -4.12 30.93 -37.09
N GLU A 199 -4.68 30.00 -37.87
CA GLU A 199 -4.57 30.02 -39.34
C GLU A 199 -5.20 31.27 -39.97
N ASN A 200 -6.27 31.79 -39.39
CA ASN A 200 -6.90 33.04 -39.85
C ASN A 200 -6.13 34.30 -39.41
N ALA A 201 -5.39 34.27 -38.31
CA ALA A 201 -4.61 35.40 -37.82
C ALA A 201 -3.25 35.59 -38.54
N ILE A 202 -2.80 34.56 -39.28
CA ILE A 202 -1.55 34.56 -40.05
C ILE A 202 -1.80 34.93 -41.53
N LYS A 203 -3.06 35.00 -41.97
CA LYS A 203 -3.47 35.53 -43.27
C LYS A 203 -3.70 37.03 -43.19
#